data_AF-A0A382RD14-F1
#
_entry.id   AF-A0A382RD14-F1
#
_cell.length_a   1.000
_cell.length_b   1.000
_cell.length_c   1.000
_cell.angle_alpha   90.00
_cell.angle_beta   90.00
_cell.angle_gamma   90.00
#
_symmetry.space_group_name_H-M   'P 1'
#
loop_
_entity.id
_entity.type
_entity.pdbx_description
1 polymer ?
#
loop_
_entity_poly.entity_id
_entity_poly.type
_entity_poly.pdbx_seq_one_letter_code
_entity_poly.pdbx_strand_id
1 'polypeptide(L)'
;QYIVEETDRNTTVDSDDVVLLAWQAQLHQKTKAGKFKFAVAWYDYNHLTDPGSAITKQLGSGDGQRNSQVTGTDVNTTNMQIFDFMADWSSPLGSKHGSLFYEYAVNTDADAPAGNNTIAQDLDTAWQLGFKFGDKNVKKTGQWQVKTLYRVVQQDAVFYALTDSDFHQGGTNAKGIELGAKYAIRKGMQLGYTFFNTENERGDINGGKLDVPGQHQLDLKFKF
;
A
#
# COMPACT_ATOMS: atom_id res chain seq x y z
N GLN A 1 6.17 -16.98 3.54
CA GLN A 1 7.04 -16.53 2.43
C GLN A 1 7.93 -15.46 3.03
N TYR A 2 9.25 -15.56 2.91
CA TYR A 2 10.16 -14.52 3.39
C TYR A 2 10.54 -13.67 2.18
N ILE A 3 10.36 -12.35 2.32
CA ILE A 3 10.85 -11.35 1.36
C ILE A 3 12.02 -10.69 2.11
N VAL A 4 13.21 -10.75 1.52
CA VAL A 4 14.35 -9.95 1.96
C VAL A 4 14.46 -8.83 0.94
N GLU A 5 14.11 -7.62 1.36
CA GLU A 5 14.35 -6.41 0.61
C GLU A 5 15.46 -5.66 1.34
N GLU A 6 16.64 -5.63 0.71
CA GLU A 6 17.82 -4.94 1.26
C GLU A 6 17.78 -3.49 0.76
N THR A 7 17.45 -2.57 1.65
CA THR A 7 17.57 -1.14 1.38
C THR A 7 18.92 -0.66 1.91
N ASP A 8 19.69 0.06 1.09
CA ASP A 8 21.02 0.57 1.45
C ASP A 8 20.97 1.35 2.79
N ARG A 9 21.81 0.96 3.76
CA ARG A 9 21.93 1.59 5.08
C ARG A 9 23.20 2.42 5.21
N ASN A 10 23.23 3.29 6.21
CA ASN A 10 24.45 4.00 6.57
C ASN A 10 25.42 3.06 7.32
N THR A 11 26.46 2.60 6.63
CA THR A 11 27.40 1.56 7.12
C THR A 11 28.43 2.04 8.15
N THR A 12 28.30 3.26 8.65
CA THR A 12 29.28 3.88 9.57
C THR A 12 28.87 3.85 11.05
N VAL A 13 27.67 3.34 11.36
CA VAL A 13 27.15 3.21 12.73
C VAL A 13 26.77 1.75 12.97
N ASP A 14 27.31 1.16 14.03
CA ASP A 14 26.97 -0.21 14.43
C ASP A 14 25.54 -0.24 14.99
N SER A 15 24.67 -1.08 14.43
CA SER A 15 23.27 -1.23 14.87
C SER A 15 22.75 -2.63 14.56
N ASP A 16 21.71 -3.04 15.27
CA ASP A 16 21.01 -4.27 14.93
C ASP A 16 20.26 -4.13 13.60
N ASP A 17 20.02 -5.26 12.95
CA ASP A 17 19.27 -5.30 11.70
C ASP A 17 17.78 -5.03 11.93
N VAL A 18 17.15 -4.26 11.03
CA VAL A 18 15.69 -4.18 10.96
C VAL A 18 15.13 -5.57 10.72
N VAL A 19 14.25 -6.01 11.62
CA VAL A 19 13.62 -7.34 11.58
C VAL A 19 12.12 -7.19 11.45
N LEU A 20 11.52 -7.90 10.49
CA LEU A 20 10.08 -8.05 10.33
C LEU A 20 9.64 -9.47 10.69
N LEU A 21 8.78 -9.60 11.69
CA LEU A 21 8.00 -10.80 11.94
C LEU A 21 6.59 -10.61 11.40
N ALA A 22 6.11 -11.57 10.61
CA ALA A 22 4.80 -11.48 9.98
C ALA A 22 4.01 -12.78 10.14
N TRP A 23 2.74 -12.66 10.49
CA TRP A 23 1.78 -13.75 10.52
C TRP A 23 0.52 -13.37 9.75
N GLN A 24 -0.09 -14.33 9.06
CA GLN A 24 -1.34 -14.11 8.34
C GLN A 24 -2.21 -15.36 8.39
N ALA A 25 -3.51 -15.16 8.61
CA ALA A 25 -4.53 -16.18 8.47
C ALA A 25 -5.61 -15.74 7.49
N GLN A 26 -6.16 -16.71 6.76
CA GLN A 26 -7.24 -16.47 5.81
C GLN A 26 -8.35 -17.52 5.95
N LEU A 27 -9.58 -17.06 5.84
CA LEU A 27 -10.79 -17.87 5.75
C LEU A 27 -11.48 -17.54 4.42
N HIS A 28 -12.07 -18.54 3.79
CA HIS A 28 -12.96 -18.30 2.67
C HIS A 28 -14.21 -19.17 2.75
N GLN A 29 -15.35 -18.61 2.33
CA GLN A 29 -16.62 -19.31 2.29
C GLN A 29 -17.33 -19.02 0.98
N LYS A 30 -17.83 -20.07 0.32
CA LYS A 30 -18.74 -19.90 -0.82
C LYS A 30 -20.18 -20.04 -0.34
N THR A 31 -21.04 -19.13 -0.78
CA THR A 31 -22.49 -19.14 -0.51
C THR A 31 -23.26 -18.90 -1.81
N LYS A 32 -24.60 -18.89 -1.74
CA LYS A 32 -25.44 -18.51 -2.89
C LYS A 32 -25.23 -17.04 -3.31
N ALA A 33 -24.80 -16.19 -2.39
CA ALA A 33 -24.56 -14.77 -2.66
C ALA A 33 -23.18 -14.49 -3.28
N GLY A 34 -22.29 -15.48 -3.33
CA GLY A 34 -20.94 -15.34 -3.88
C GLY A 34 -19.88 -16.03 -3.03
N LYS A 35 -18.61 -15.72 -3.31
CA LYS A 35 -17.46 -16.14 -2.52
C LYS A 35 -17.04 -14.99 -1.61
N PHE A 36 -17.00 -15.25 -0.32
CA PHE A 36 -16.43 -14.40 0.70
C PHE A 36 -15.01 -14.88 1.03
N LYS A 37 -14.11 -13.94 1.26
CA LYS A 37 -12.78 -14.17 1.82
C LYS A 37 -12.55 -13.13 2.89
N PHE A 38 -11.99 -13.58 4.00
CA PHE A 38 -11.53 -12.74 5.09
C PHE A 38 -10.09 -13.12 5.38
N ALA A 39 -9.25 -12.15 5.67
CA ALA A 39 -7.92 -12.41 6.19
C ALA A 39 -7.60 -11.40 7.29
N VAL A 40 -6.74 -11.84 8.19
CA VAL A 40 -6.09 -10.98 9.17
C VAL A 40 -4.60 -11.20 9.06
N ALA A 41 -3.82 -10.14 9.21
CA ALA A 41 -2.38 -10.18 9.29
C ALA A 41 -1.90 -9.37 10.48
N TRP A 42 -0.76 -9.78 11.01
CA TRP A 42 -0.04 -9.07 12.06
C TRP A 42 1.42 -8.97 11.63
N TYR A 43 1.96 -7.75 11.73
CA TYR A 43 3.32 -7.43 11.36
C TYR A 43 4.00 -6.72 12.53
N ASP A 44 5.22 -7.13 12.85
CA ASP A 44 6.00 -6.58 13.95
C ASP A 44 7.40 -6.22 13.43
N TYR A 45 7.65 -4.92 13.32
CA TYR A 45 8.87 -4.33 12.81
C TYR A 45 9.72 -3.85 13.99
N ASN A 46 10.89 -4.46 14.15
CA ASN A 46 11.82 -4.15 15.24
C ASN A 46 13.09 -3.48 14.71
N HIS A 47 13.78 -2.77 15.62
CA HIS A 47 15.01 -2.01 15.38
C HIS A 47 14.86 -0.87 14.35
N LEU A 48 13.63 -0.35 14.17
CA LEU A 48 13.39 0.82 13.33
C LEU A 48 13.92 2.11 13.98
N THR A 49 14.08 2.10 15.30
CA THR A 49 14.57 3.25 16.08
C THR A 49 16.08 3.29 16.25
N ASP A 50 16.79 2.26 15.78
CA ASP A 50 18.23 2.15 15.95
C ASP A 50 18.96 3.14 15.03
N PRO A 51 20.04 3.81 15.48
CA PRO A 51 20.73 4.82 14.68
C PRO A 51 21.25 4.36 13.30
N GLY A 52 21.56 3.07 13.13
CA GLY A 52 22.00 2.50 11.86
C GLY A 52 20.88 1.93 10.99
N SER A 53 19.62 1.99 11.43
CA SER A 53 18.45 1.49 10.69
C SER A 53 17.96 2.44 9.60
N ALA A 54 18.52 3.66 9.54
CA ALA A 54 18.14 4.70 8.59
C ALA A 54 18.11 4.17 7.15
N ILE A 55 16.95 4.27 6.52
CA ILE A 55 16.73 3.86 5.13
C ILE A 55 17.11 5.03 4.22
N THR A 56 18.24 4.89 3.52
CA THR A 56 18.85 5.99 2.76
C THR A 56 18.31 6.14 1.33
N LYS A 57 17.70 5.08 0.77
CA LYS A 57 16.95 5.11 -0.50
C LYS A 57 15.46 5.14 -0.22
N GLN A 58 14.92 6.35 -0.19
CA GLN A 58 13.58 6.63 0.29
C GLN A 58 12.55 6.53 -0.85
N LEU A 59 11.43 5.86 -0.59
CA LEU A 59 10.22 5.95 -1.41
C LEU A 59 9.46 7.24 -1.02
N GLY A 60 8.82 7.90 -1.99
CA GLY A 60 8.15 9.20 -1.80
C GLY A 60 9.06 10.43 -1.95
N SER A 61 8.47 11.58 -2.29
CA SER A 61 9.14 12.86 -2.53
C SER A 61 9.24 13.69 -1.23
N GLY A 62 10.22 13.34 -0.38
CA GLY A 62 10.62 14.15 0.78
C GLY A 62 9.93 13.80 2.10
N ASP A 63 10.09 14.69 3.08
CA ASP A 63 9.69 14.52 4.49
C ASP A 63 8.18 14.33 4.71
N GLY A 64 7.36 14.77 3.75
CA GLY A 64 5.90 14.68 3.81
C GLY A 64 5.32 13.31 3.48
N GLN A 65 6.13 12.30 3.14
CA GLN A 65 5.63 10.97 2.74
C GLN A 65 6.30 9.82 3.50
N ARG A 66 6.71 10.03 4.74
CA ARG A 66 7.44 9.04 5.54
C ARG A 66 6.81 8.88 6.91
N ASN A 67 7.09 7.74 7.56
CA ASN A 67 6.83 7.59 8.98
C ASN A 67 7.59 8.68 9.78
N SER A 68 7.14 8.94 11.00
CA SER A 68 7.76 9.88 11.94
C SER A 68 9.23 9.51 12.19
N GLN A 69 10.14 10.44 11.93
CA GLN A 69 11.58 10.25 11.95
C GLN A 69 12.30 11.27 12.83
N VAL A 70 13.32 10.84 13.56
CA VAL A 70 14.16 11.73 14.37
C VAL A 70 14.80 12.78 13.46
N THR A 71 14.55 14.05 13.79
CA THR A 71 14.92 15.20 12.97
C THR A 71 16.41 15.16 12.58
N GLY A 72 16.68 15.16 11.27
CA GLY A 72 18.04 15.18 10.72
C GLY A 72 18.75 13.83 10.67
N THR A 73 18.07 12.71 10.93
CA THR A 73 18.71 11.38 11.01
C THR A 73 18.10 10.29 10.12
N ASP A 74 16.92 10.51 9.54
CA ASP A 74 16.15 9.50 8.77
C ASP A 74 15.83 8.20 9.56
N VAL A 75 16.08 8.17 10.86
CA VAL A 75 15.77 7.05 11.75
C VAL A 75 14.34 7.18 12.25
N ASN A 76 13.57 6.09 12.25
CA ASN A 76 12.19 6.14 12.74
C ASN A 76 12.15 6.41 14.24
N THR A 77 11.07 7.03 14.69
CA THR A 77 10.87 7.40 16.10
C THR A 77 10.32 6.26 16.95
N THR A 78 9.61 5.34 16.31
CA THR A 78 9.01 4.16 16.91
C THR A 78 9.28 2.94 16.06
N ASN A 79 9.15 1.78 16.69
CA ASN A 79 8.89 0.53 15.98
C ASN A 79 7.44 0.56 15.45
N MET A 80 7.03 -0.52 14.79
CA MET A 80 5.67 -0.62 14.27
C MET A 80 5.10 -2.00 14.54
N GLN A 81 3.87 -2.02 15.05
CA GLN A 81 3.09 -3.24 15.22
C GLN A 81 1.76 -3.06 14.52
N ILE A 82 1.58 -3.72 13.38
CA ILE A 82 0.44 -3.47 12.49
C ILE A 82 -0.50 -4.65 12.55
N PHE A 83 -1.77 -4.39 12.87
CA PHE A 83 -2.86 -5.31 12.64
C PHE A 83 -3.61 -4.92 11.37
N ASP A 84 -3.81 -5.88 10.48
CA ASP A 84 -4.43 -5.67 9.16
C ASP A 84 -5.60 -6.65 8.96
N PHE A 85 -6.77 -6.11 8.65
CA PHE A 85 -7.96 -6.86 8.29
C PHE A 85 -8.32 -6.65 6.82
N MET A 86 -8.52 -7.76 6.10
CA MET A 86 -8.87 -7.79 4.68
C MET A 86 -10.20 -8.54 4.47
N ALA A 87 -11.06 -8.00 3.62
CA ALA A 87 -12.31 -8.63 3.19
C ALA A 87 -12.48 -8.53 1.67
N ASP A 88 -12.93 -9.62 1.03
CA ASP A 88 -13.33 -9.65 -0.37
C ASP A 88 -14.63 -10.43 -0.53
N TRP A 89 -15.62 -9.80 -1.15
CA TRP A 89 -16.83 -10.46 -1.64
C TRP A 89 -16.84 -10.42 -3.16
N SER A 90 -16.96 -11.59 -3.78
CA SER A 90 -17.01 -11.74 -5.24
C SER A 90 -18.21 -12.57 -5.66
N SER A 91 -18.90 -12.14 -6.72
CA SER A 91 -20.12 -12.81 -7.19
C SER A 91 -20.24 -12.77 -8.72
N PRO A 92 -20.75 -13.83 -9.37
CA PRO A 92 -21.15 -13.76 -10.76
C PRO A 92 -22.33 -12.78 -10.93
N LEU A 93 -22.25 -11.93 -11.95
CA LEU A 93 -23.27 -10.94 -12.32
C LEU A 93 -23.61 -11.16 -13.80
N GLY A 94 -24.55 -12.08 -14.07
CA GLY A 94 -24.84 -12.55 -15.42
C GLY A 94 -23.62 -13.24 -16.06
N SER A 95 -23.19 -12.76 -17.23
CA SER A 95 -21.99 -13.25 -17.92
C SER A 95 -20.67 -12.67 -17.35
N LYS A 96 -20.76 -11.70 -16.44
CA LYS A 96 -19.62 -11.00 -15.83
C LYS A 96 -19.45 -11.40 -14.36
N HIS A 97 -18.44 -10.84 -13.71
CA HIS A 97 -18.17 -11.01 -12.30
C HIS A 97 -17.94 -9.64 -11.65
N GLY A 98 -18.46 -9.47 -10.44
CA GLY A 98 -18.18 -8.33 -9.58
C GLY A 98 -17.37 -8.74 -8.35
N SER A 99 -16.55 -7.83 -7.83
CA SER A 99 -15.85 -7.94 -6.55
C SER A 99 -15.96 -6.61 -5.81
N LEU A 100 -16.23 -6.66 -4.51
CA LEU A 100 -16.04 -5.56 -3.57
C LEU A 100 -15.02 -6.03 -2.53
N PHE A 101 -13.96 -5.25 -2.32
CA PHE A 101 -12.92 -5.59 -1.38
C PHE A 101 -12.55 -4.38 -0.53
N TYR A 102 -12.20 -4.65 0.72
CA TYR A 102 -11.87 -3.67 1.73
C TYR A 102 -10.68 -4.16 2.55
N GLU A 103 -9.84 -3.22 2.96
CA GLU A 103 -8.70 -3.48 3.83
C GLU A 103 -8.56 -2.32 4.81
N TYR A 104 -8.20 -2.66 6.05
CA TYR A 104 -8.01 -1.71 7.13
C TYR A 104 -6.84 -2.16 7.99
N ALA A 105 -5.81 -1.32 8.09
CA ALA A 105 -4.64 -1.54 8.90
C ALA A 105 -4.55 -0.46 9.99
N VAL A 106 -4.09 -0.86 11.16
CA VAL A 106 -3.80 0.02 12.30
C VAL A 106 -2.45 -0.35 12.90
N ASN A 107 -1.59 0.65 13.08
CA ASN A 107 -0.33 0.52 13.82
C ASN A 107 -0.59 0.78 15.31
N THR A 108 -0.56 -0.27 16.13
CA THR A 108 -0.83 -0.20 17.56
C THR A 108 0.37 0.27 18.40
N ASP A 109 1.51 0.53 17.77
CA ASP A 109 2.76 1.02 18.41
C ASP A 109 3.11 2.45 17.95
N ALA A 110 2.14 3.19 17.39
CA ALA A 110 2.32 4.53 16.86
C ALA A 110 2.40 5.62 17.96
N ASP A 111 3.43 5.56 18.81
CA ASP A 111 3.63 6.47 19.95
C ASP A 111 4.74 7.53 19.70
N ALA A 112 4.88 8.01 18.46
CA ALA A 112 5.93 8.95 18.08
C ALA A 112 5.92 10.22 18.96
N PRO A 113 7.03 10.56 19.68
CA PRO A 113 7.09 11.77 20.48
C PRO A 113 6.93 13.02 19.61
N ALA A 114 6.12 13.99 20.07
CA ALA A 114 5.94 15.26 19.37
C ALA A 114 7.30 15.96 19.11
N GLY A 115 7.61 16.26 17.85
CA GLY A 115 8.83 16.99 17.45
C GLY A 115 9.79 16.26 16.49
N ASN A 116 9.44 15.07 15.99
CA ASN A 116 10.28 14.25 15.11
C ASN A 116 9.68 14.05 13.72
N ASN A 117 9.59 15.14 12.94
CA ASN A 117 8.90 15.16 11.64
C ASN A 117 7.46 14.59 11.66
N THR A 118 6.83 14.59 12.85
CA THR A 118 5.45 14.12 13.06
C THR A 118 4.48 15.21 12.63
N ILE A 119 3.59 14.90 11.68
CA ILE A 119 2.62 15.85 11.14
C ILE A 119 1.49 16.11 12.15
N ALA A 120 0.98 15.04 12.77
CA ALA A 120 -0.01 15.08 13.84
C ALA A 120 0.05 13.78 14.65
N GLN A 121 -0.55 13.79 15.84
CA GLN A 121 -0.80 12.57 16.62
C GLN A 121 -1.90 11.73 15.96
N ASP A 122 -1.97 10.44 16.30
CA ASP A 122 -3.02 9.51 15.87
C ASP A 122 -3.14 9.37 14.33
N LEU A 123 -1.99 9.32 13.65
CA LEU A 123 -1.87 9.07 12.21
C LEU A 123 -1.48 7.61 11.92
N ASP A 124 -2.16 6.69 12.59
CA ASP A 124 -1.80 5.28 12.75
C ASP A 124 -2.65 4.31 11.92
N THR A 125 -3.56 4.81 11.06
CA THR A 125 -4.46 3.96 10.27
C THR A 125 -4.30 4.10 8.75
N ALA A 126 -4.51 2.99 8.05
CA ALA A 126 -4.62 2.95 6.60
C ALA A 126 -5.85 2.14 6.19
N TRP A 127 -6.50 2.54 5.11
CA TRP A 127 -7.61 1.77 4.58
C TRP A 127 -7.77 1.94 3.08
N GLN A 128 -8.39 0.95 2.47
CA GLN A 128 -8.74 1.02 1.06
C GLN A 128 -10.05 0.29 0.77
N LEU A 129 -10.84 0.85 -0.15
CA LEU A 129 -12.07 0.27 -0.65
C LEU A 129 -12.00 0.19 -2.16
N GLY A 130 -12.22 -1.00 -2.70
CA GLY A 130 -12.14 -1.21 -4.13
C GLY A 130 -13.23 -2.09 -4.71
N PHE A 131 -13.47 -1.86 -5.98
CA PHE A 131 -14.46 -2.56 -6.78
C PHE A 131 -13.81 -3.07 -8.07
N LYS A 132 -14.21 -4.26 -8.51
CA LYS A 132 -13.82 -4.84 -9.80
C LYS A 132 -15.05 -5.33 -10.53
N PHE A 133 -15.10 -5.11 -11.84
CA PHE A 133 -16.19 -5.62 -12.69
C PHE A 133 -15.70 -5.99 -14.08
N GLY A 134 -16.23 -7.09 -14.62
CA GLY A 134 -15.98 -7.54 -15.99
C GLY A 134 -15.82 -9.05 -16.10
N ASP A 135 -15.07 -9.51 -17.08
CA ASP A 135 -14.70 -10.92 -17.22
C ASP A 135 -13.86 -11.36 -16.02
N LYS A 136 -14.21 -12.51 -15.43
CA LYS A 136 -13.44 -13.10 -14.32
C LYS A 136 -11.97 -13.30 -14.67
N ASN A 137 -11.72 -13.70 -15.92
CA ASN A 137 -10.40 -13.88 -16.49
C ASN A 137 -10.39 -13.23 -17.87
N VAL A 138 -9.56 -12.20 -18.06
CA VAL A 138 -9.37 -11.52 -19.35
C VAL A 138 -8.35 -12.32 -20.16
N LYS A 139 -8.81 -13.22 -21.04
CA LYS A 139 -7.93 -14.14 -21.80
C LYS A 139 -8.26 -14.24 -23.29
N LYS A 140 -9.55 -14.16 -23.64
CA LYS A 140 -10.07 -14.26 -25.00
C LYS A 140 -10.30 -12.85 -25.55
N THR A 141 -10.17 -12.72 -26.87
CA THR A 141 -10.45 -11.47 -27.59
C THR A 141 -11.78 -10.85 -27.14
N GLY A 142 -11.77 -9.55 -26.85
CA GLY A 142 -12.97 -8.80 -26.44
C GLY A 142 -13.32 -8.90 -24.96
N GLN A 143 -12.62 -9.73 -24.18
CA GLN A 143 -12.80 -9.76 -22.74
C GLN A 143 -12.16 -8.54 -22.08
N TRP A 144 -12.78 -8.06 -21.01
CA TRP A 144 -12.34 -6.86 -20.31
C TRP A 144 -12.63 -6.91 -18.82
N GLN A 145 -11.90 -6.13 -18.03
CA GLN A 145 -12.17 -5.94 -16.62
C GLN A 145 -11.73 -4.54 -16.20
N VAL A 146 -12.51 -3.88 -15.36
CA VAL A 146 -12.17 -2.60 -14.74
C VAL A 146 -12.00 -2.75 -13.23
N LYS A 147 -11.19 -1.88 -12.63
CA LYS A 147 -10.93 -1.74 -11.20
C LYS A 147 -11.07 -0.26 -10.83
N THR A 148 -11.71 0.00 -9.70
CA THR A 148 -11.65 1.28 -8.99
C THR A 148 -11.20 1.01 -7.57
N LEU A 149 -10.31 1.84 -7.04
CA LEU A 149 -9.82 1.74 -5.66
C LEU A 149 -9.66 3.15 -5.12
N TYR A 150 -10.17 3.39 -3.93
CA TYR A 150 -9.80 4.57 -3.13
C TYR A 150 -8.99 4.09 -1.93
N ARG A 151 -7.89 4.76 -1.65
CA ARG A 151 -6.93 4.41 -0.59
C ARG A 151 -6.60 5.64 0.22
N VAL A 152 -6.44 5.45 1.52
CA VAL A 152 -5.90 6.43 2.47
C VAL A 152 -4.83 5.72 3.30
N VAL A 153 -3.66 6.32 3.43
CA VAL A 153 -2.54 5.84 4.24
C VAL A 153 -2.06 7.00 5.08
N GLN A 154 -2.28 6.94 6.39
CA GLN A 154 -1.76 7.96 7.30
C GLN A 154 -0.25 7.78 7.52
N GLN A 155 0.39 8.81 8.08
CA GLN A 155 1.84 8.92 8.20
C GLN A 155 2.49 7.69 8.84
N ASP A 156 1.94 7.22 9.95
CA ASP A 156 2.50 6.17 10.82
C ASP A 156 1.69 4.88 10.81
N ALA A 157 0.85 4.70 9.79
CA ALA A 157 -0.04 3.55 9.66
C ALA A 157 0.64 2.27 9.19
N VAL A 158 1.57 2.40 8.25
CA VAL A 158 2.31 1.29 7.65
C VAL A 158 3.76 1.68 7.42
N PHE A 159 4.64 0.70 7.29
CA PHE A 159 6.05 0.98 7.08
C PHE A 159 6.30 1.57 5.68
N TYR A 160 6.75 2.82 5.63
CA TYR A 160 6.84 3.64 4.42
C TYR A 160 7.72 3.05 3.32
N ALA A 161 8.73 2.25 3.69
CA ALA A 161 9.67 1.66 2.75
C ALA A 161 9.10 0.47 1.96
N LEU A 162 7.96 -0.09 2.39
CA LEU A 162 7.32 -1.26 1.75
C LEU A 162 6.00 -0.90 1.08
N THR A 163 5.71 0.40 0.92
CA THR A 163 4.49 0.84 0.27
C THR A 163 4.60 0.82 -1.25
N ASP A 164 3.45 0.80 -1.90
CA ASP A 164 3.30 0.74 -3.35
C ASP A 164 3.92 1.96 -4.04
N SER A 165 5.03 1.76 -4.76
CA SER A 165 5.74 2.83 -5.46
C SER A 165 4.93 3.51 -6.57
N ASP A 166 3.92 2.84 -7.11
CA ASP A 166 3.05 3.42 -8.15
C ASP A 166 1.99 4.35 -7.54
N PHE A 167 1.61 4.13 -6.27
CA PHE A 167 0.62 4.96 -5.59
C PHE A 167 1.30 6.14 -4.91
N HIS A 168 1.02 7.35 -5.39
CA HIS A 168 1.58 8.60 -4.83
C HIS A 168 3.11 8.63 -4.79
N GLN A 169 3.79 7.91 -5.71
CA GLN A 169 5.27 7.76 -5.74
C GLN A 169 5.86 6.99 -4.54
N GLY A 170 5.03 6.23 -3.81
CA GLY A 170 5.41 5.48 -2.62
C GLY A 170 5.31 6.30 -1.33
N GLY A 171 5.86 5.75 -0.24
CA GLY A 171 5.77 6.34 1.09
C GLY A 171 4.38 6.22 1.74
N THR A 172 4.17 7.01 2.79
CA THR A 172 2.91 7.15 3.55
C THR A 172 2.33 8.56 3.41
N ASN A 173 1.36 8.94 4.25
CA ASN A 173 0.67 10.25 4.22
C ASN A 173 0.07 10.57 2.84
N ALA A 174 -0.64 9.61 2.27
CA ALA A 174 -1.15 9.66 0.91
C ALA A 174 -2.60 9.21 0.86
N LYS A 175 -3.41 9.85 0.01
CA LYS A 175 -4.74 9.37 -0.34
C LYS A 175 -5.05 9.61 -1.79
N GLY A 176 -6.00 8.86 -2.33
CA GLY A 176 -6.43 9.06 -3.70
C GLY A 176 -7.06 7.86 -4.35
N ILE A 177 -7.23 7.97 -5.66
CA ILE A 177 -7.92 7.00 -6.49
C ILE A 177 -6.97 6.32 -7.48
N GLU A 178 -7.15 5.01 -7.63
CA GLU A 178 -6.60 4.22 -8.72
C GLU A 178 -7.76 3.70 -9.59
N LEU A 179 -7.67 3.93 -10.91
CA LEU A 179 -8.58 3.38 -11.91
C LEU A 179 -7.79 2.48 -12.85
N GLY A 180 -8.19 1.22 -12.95
CA GLY A 180 -7.54 0.23 -13.80
C GLY A 180 -8.49 -0.33 -14.86
N ALA A 181 -7.99 -0.57 -16.06
CA ALA A 181 -8.70 -1.28 -17.11
C ALA A 181 -7.78 -2.31 -17.78
N LYS A 182 -8.35 -3.47 -18.13
CA LYS A 182 -7.66 -4.53 -18.86
C LYS A 182 -8.53 -4.96 -20.02
N TYR A 183 -7.93 -5.15 -21.19
CA TYR A 183 -8.62 -5.60 -22.40
C TYR A 183 -7.78 -6.64 -23.14
N ALA A 184 -8.37 -7.79 -23.47
CA ALA A 184 -7.72 -8.80 -24.28
C ALA A 184 -7.89 -8.47 -25.77
N ILE A 185 -6.81 -7.98 -26.39
CA ILE A 185 -6.77 -7.64 -27.81
C ILE A 185 -6.88 -8.92 -28.67
N ARG A 186 -6.16 -9.97 -28.26
CA ARG A 186 -6.25 -11.31 -28.84
C ARG A 186 -5.89 -12.36 -27.79
N LYS A 187 -6.11 -13.64 -28.09
CA LYS A 187 -5.61 -14.73 -27.24
C LYS A 187 -4.09 -14.57 -27.06
N GLY A 188 -3.65 -14.51 -25.79
CA GLY A 188 -2.25 -14.33 -25.41
C GLY A 188 -1.75 -12.89 -25.42
N MET A 189 -2.59 -11.89 -25.72
CA MET A 189 -2.19 -10.47 -25.75
C MET A 189 -3.22 -9.59 -25.04
N GLN A 190 -2.78 -8.86 -24.02
CA GLN A 190 -3.64 -8.02 -23.19
C GLN A 190 -3.05 -6.61 -23.05
N LEU A 191 -3.89 -5.60 -23.26
CA LEU A 191 -3.61 -4.22 -22.91
C LEU A 191 -4.07 -3.96 -21.47
N GLY A 192 -3.23 -3.29 -20.68
CA GLY A 192 -3.56 -2.74 -19.38
C GLY A 192 -3.41 -1.22 -19.40
N TYR A 193 -4.28 -0.55 -18.67
CA TYR A 193 -4.19 0.87 -18.40
C TYR A 193 -4.46 1.08 -16.92
N THR A 194 -3.65 1.93 -16.28
CA THR A 194 -3.87 2.37 -14.90
C THR A 194 -3.74 3.88 -14.84
N PHE A 195 -4.63 4.50 -14.07
CA PHE A 195 -4.66 5.92 -13.78
C PHE A 195 -4.62 6.13 -12.28
N PHE A 196 -3.80 7.07 -11.83
CA PHE A 196 -3.74 7.49 -10.44
C PHE A 196 -3.99 8.99 -10.34
N ASN A 197 -4.75 9.39 -9.32
CA ASN A 197 -4.87 10.77 -8.90
C ASN A 197 -4.80 10.79 -7.37
N THR A 198 -3.70 11.34 -6.86
CA THR A 198 -3.33 11.20 -5.44
C THR A 198 -2.82 12.51 -4.88
N GLU A 199 -3.02 12.72 -3.59
CA GLU A 199 -2.64 13.90 -2.82
C GLU A 199 -2.16 13.48 -1.43
N ASN A 200 -1.46 14.36 -0.73
CA ASN A 200 -1.16 14.09 0.67
C ASN A 200 -2.44 13.97 1.51
N GLU A 201 -2.41 13.12 2.53
CA GLU A 201 -3.52 13.00 3.48
C GLU A 201 -3.63 14.28 4.33
N ARG A 202 -2.50 14.75 4.88
CA ARG A 202 -2.41 15.94 5.75
C ARG A 202 -1.49 17.07 5.25
N GLY A 203 -0.52 16.76 4.38
CA GLY A 203 0.60 17.65 4.02
C GLY A 203 1.86 17.33 4.84
N ASP A 204 2.94 18.08 4.66
CA ASP A 204 4.18 17.94 5.46
C ASP A 204 4.12 18.75 6.78
N ILE A 205 5.16 18.65 7.60
CA ILE A 205 5.27 19.35 8.89
C ILE A 205 5.24 20.88 8.80
N ASN A 206 5.54 21.46 7.64
CA ASN A 206 5.51 22.89 7.38
C ASN A 206 4.22 23.32 6.64
N GLY A 207 3.28 22.39 6.44
CA GLY A 207 2.04 22.61 5.69
C GLY A 207 2.19 22.57 4.17
N GLY A 208 3.35 22.15 3.66
CA GLY A 208 3.56 21.87 2.25
C GLY A 208 2.70 20.69 1.78
N LYS A 209 2.36 20.68 0.49
CA LYS A 209 1.59 19.60 -0.12
C LYS A 209 2.25 19.15 -1.40
N LEU A 210 2.33 17.84 -1.54
CA LEU A 210 2.63 17.14 -2.77
C LEU A 210 1.34 16.50 -3.27
N ASP A 211 0.89 16.97 -4.43
CA ASP A 211 -0.17 16.32 -5.18
C ASP A 211 0.46 15.69 -6.42
N VAL A 212 0.04 14.48 -6.75
CA VAL A 212 0.46 13.75 -7.96
C VAL A 212 -0.80 13.53 -8.80
N PRO A 213 -1.24 14.56 -9.54
CA PRO A 213 -2.44 14.47 -10.34
C PRO A 213 -2.16 13.78 -11.67
N GLY A 214 -3.10 12.92 -12.08
CA GLY A 214 -3.18 12.43 -13.44
C GLY A 214 -1.97 11.60 -13.91
N GLN A 215 -1.50 10.68 -13.09
CA GLN A 215 -0.47 9.73 -13.52
C GLN A 215 -1.11 8.62 -14.36
N HIS A 216 -0.53 8.33 -15.52
CA HIS A 216 -1.01 7.34 -16.47
C HIS A 216 0.03 6.25 -16.71
N GLN A 217 -0.40 5.00 -16.71
CA GLN A 217 0.44 3.83 -17.02
C GLN A 217 -0.23 2.96 -18.08
N LEU A 218 0.58 2.42 -18.99
CA LEU A 218 0.14 1.54 -20.07
C LEU A 218 1.01 0.28 -20.09
N ASP A 219 0.35 -0.87 -20.04
CA ASP A 219 0.96 -2.18 -20.02
C ASP A 219 0.58 -2.99 -21.27
N LEU A 220 1.55 -3.66 -21.89
CA LEU A 220 1.26 -4.69 -22.89
C LEU A 220 1.79 -6.05 -22.42
N LYS A 221 0.87 -7.00 -22.19
CA LYS A 221 1.18 -8.32 -21.63
C LYS A 221 1.02 -9.41 -22.68
N PHE A 222 2.08 -10.19 -22.88
CA PHE A 222 2.12 -11.33 -23.80
C PHE A 222 2.21 -12.65 -23.02
N LYS A 223 1.49 -13.67 -23.48
CA LYS A 223 1.62 -15.06 -23.03
C LYS A 223 1.74 -15.97 -24.24
N PHE A 224 2.86 -16.69 -24.31
CA PHE A 224 3.18 -17.68 -25.33
C PHE A 224 2.67 -19.06 -24.93
#